data_AF-A0A6M3LIL5-F1
#
_entry.id   AF-A0A6M3LIL5-F1
#
_cell.length_a   1.000
_cell.length_b   1.000
_cell.length_c   1.000
_cell.angle_alpha   90.00
_cell.angle_beta   90.00
_cell.angle_gamma   90.00
#
_symmetry.space_group_name_H-M   'P 1'
#
loop_
_entity.id
_entity.type
_entity.pdbx_description
1 polymer ?
#
loop_
_entity_poly.entity_id
_entity_poly.type
_entity_poly.pdbx_seq_one_letter_code
_entity_poly.pdbx_strand_id
1 'polypeptide(L)'
;MDIYVKRETVAVAEEYIMANVQRYVEGVIRRISVIVPSAVTVEIGDLMFINNTDDLRYDGSSTADNYAYPLEYLRASGASLELNKREAKSRFIGVATDCKNGIDNDSNERKISIAISGKFNFDLKPAKTVYPGNRVAPSGTSSASNMFNQKVAKTSDGSITIGTFAEHKVHALNAELEIRSFLDSRGIL
;
A
#
# COMPACT_ATOMS: atom_id res chain seq x y z
N MET A 1 17.24 -56.69 12.62
CA MET A 1 15.86 -56.28 12.29
C MET A 1 15.86 -54.78 12.38
N ASP A 2 16.15 -54.13 11.26
CA ASP A 2 16.48 -52.70 11.22
C ASP A 2 15.19 -51.88 11.11
N ILE A 3 14.93 -51.06 12.12
CA ILE A 3 13.77 -50.18 12.17
C ILE A 3 14.12 -48.92 11.40
N TYR A 4 13.62 -48.83 10.17
CA TYR A 4 13.60 -47.59 9.40
C TYR A 4 12.63 -46.60 10.05
N VAL A 5 13.15 -45.61 10.78
CA VAL A 5 12.36 -44.46 11.21
C VAL A 5 12.29 -43.49 10.03
N LYS A 6 11.11 -43.40 9.41
CA LYS A 6 10.76 -42.32 8.47
C LYS A 6 11.04 -40.97 9.14
N ARG A 7 11.99 -40.21 8.61
CA ARG A 7 12.04 -38.77 8.84
C ARG A 7 10.88 -38.15 8.09
N GLU A 8 9.80 -37.84 8.79
CA GLU A 8 8.81 -36.90 8.30
C GLU A 8 9.47 -35.52 8.29
N THR A 9 9.88 -35.12 7.09
CA THR A 9 10.19 -33.73 6.74
C THR A 9 8.88 -32.96 6.88
N VAL A 10 8.57 -32.50 8.10
CA VAL A 10 7.47 -31.56 8.30
C VAL A 10 7.89 -30.29 7.58
N ALA A 11 7.14 -30.02 6.51
CA ALA A 11 7.30 -28.87 5.65
C ALA A 11 7.46 -27.62 6.52
N VAL A 12 8.58 -26.96 6.26
CA VAL A 12 8.91 -25.57 6.57
C VAL A 12 7.61 -24.78 6.76
N ALA A 13 7.34 -24.39 8.00
CA ALA A 13 6.40 -23.31 8.26
C ALA A 13 6.85 -22.19 7.33
N GLU A 14 5.98 -21.82 6.39
CA GLU A 14 6.13 -20.64 5.54
C GLU A 14 6.29 -19.47 6.50
N GLU A 15 7.54 -19.21 6.88
CA GLU A 15 7.99 -17.96 7.41
C GLU A 15 7.50 -16.98 6.37
N TYR A 16 6.43 -16.26 6.71
CA TYR A 16 5.91 -15.17 5.92
C TYR A 16 7.09 -14.20 5.87
N ILE A 17 7.93 -14.34 4.84
CA ILE A 17 9.01 -13.42 4.53
C ILE A 17 8.25 -12.17 4.13
N MET A 18 7.84 -11.38 5.12
CA MET A 18 7.34 -10.03 4.91
C MET A 18 8.43 -9.38 4.09
N ALA A 19 8.16 -9.17 2.80
CA ALA A 19 9.18 -8.81 1.85
C ALA A 19 9.71 -7.44 2.29
N ASN A 20 10.81 -7.45 3.05
CA ASN A 20 11.53 -6.28 3.59
C ASN A 20 12.26 -5.53 2.47
N VAL A 21 11.60 -5.35 1.33
CA VAL A 21 12.15 -4.61 0.21
C VAL A 21 11.89 -3.15 0.51
N GLN A 22 12.91 -2.44 0.98
CA GLN A 22 12.87 -0.99 1.10
C GLN A 22 12.50 -0.39 -0.27
N ARG A 23 11.27 0.09 -0.39
CA ARG A 23 10.70 0.59 -1.67
C ARG A 23 11.18 1.99 -2.00
N TYR A 24 11.65 2.75 -1.02
CA TYR A 24 11.98 4.16 -1.21
C TYR A 24 13.23 4.33 -2.08
N VAL A 25 13.11 5.17 -3.11
CA VAL A 25 14.20 5.49 -4.03
C VAL A 25 14.79 6.86 -3.69
N GLU A 26 14.00 7.92 -3.82
CA GLU A 26 14.47 9.30 -3.67
C GLU A 26 13.33 10.30 -3.40
N GLY A 27 13.73 11.52 -3.01
CA GLY A 27 12.82 12.62 -2.67
C GLY A 27 12.96 13.11 -1.22
N VAL A 28 11.94 13.83 -0.73
CA VAL A 28 11.82 14.17 0.69
C VAL A 28 10.75 13.27 1.28
N ILE A 29 11.17 12.27 2.07
CA ILE A 29 10.23 11.47 2.85
C ILE A 29 9.75 12.31 4.02
N ARG A 30 8.47 12.65 3.99
CA ARG A 30 7.77 13.11 5.18
C ARG A 30 6.88 11.98 5.66
N ARG A 31 7.01 11.64 6.94
CA ARG A 31 6.34 10.50 7.54
C ARG A 31 5.26 10.96 8.51
N ILE A 32 4.26 10.12 8.66
CA ILE A 32 3.30 10.17 9.76
C ILE A 32 3.29 8.78 10.41
N SER A 33 3.02 8.70 11.70
CA SER A 33 2.76 7.42 12.36
C SER A 33 1.27 7.23 12.56
N VAL A 34 0.69 6.11 12.14
CA VAL A 34 -0.74 5.80 12.23
C VAL A 34 -0.99 4.48 12.92
N ILE A 35 -2.17 4.32 13.51
CA ILE A 35 -2.56 3.08 14.18
C ILE A 35 -3.16 2.11 13.15
N VAL A 36 -2.74 0.84 13.22
CA VAL A 36 -3.27 -0.26 12.42
C VAL A 36 -3.94 -1.29 13.34
N PRO A 37 -5.15 -1.79 13.02
CA PRO A 37 -5.88 -2.74 13.86
C PRO A 37 -5.11 -4.07 13.99
N SER A 38 -5.28 -4.77 15.11
CA SER A 38 -4.55 -6.01 15.43
C SER A 38 -4.61 -7.07 14.34
N ALA A 39 -5.79 -7.34 13.77
CA ALA A 39 -5.98 -8.38 12.74
C ALA A 39 -5.50 -8.01 11.30
N VAL A 40 -4.96 -6.80 11.10
CA VAL A 40 -4.50 -6.34 9.79
C VAL A 40 -3.00 -6.57 9.65
N THR A 41 -2.62 -7.28 8.57
CA THR A 41 -1.23 -7.40 8.12
C THR A 41 -0.89 -6.23 7.21
N VAL A 42 0.30 -5.66 7.42
CA VAL A 42 0.87 -4.59 6.59
C VAL A 42 2.31 -4.93 6.28
N GLU A 43 2.66 -4.87 5.00
CA GLU A 43 4.02 -5.04 4.51
C GLU A 43 4.65 -3.67 4.16
N ILE A 44 5.98 -3.63 4.15
CA ILE A 44 6.69 -2.45 3.67
C ILE A 44 6.38 -2.26 2.19
N GLY A 45 5.90 -1.08 1.82
CA GLY A 45 5.47 -0.79 0.46
C GLY A 45 3.98 -0.85 0.23
N ASP A 46 3.18 -1.27 1.19
CA ASP A 46 1.72 -1.25 1.04
C ASP A 46 1.20 0.18 0.91
N LEU A 47 0.28 0.37 -0.04
CA LEU A 47 -0.49 1.60 -0.15
C LEU A 47 -1.55 1.59 0.96
N MET A 48 -1.48 2.58 1.84
CA MET A 48 -2.28 2.66 3.05
C MET A 48 -3.41 3.68 2.92
N PHE A 49 -4.56 3.32 3.47
CA PHE A 49 -5.80 4.07 3.41
C PHE A 49 -6.41 4.17 4.81
N ILE A 50 -7.03 5.30 5.13
CA ILE A 50 -7.80 5.47 6.37
C ILE A 50 -9.28 5.18 6.15
N ASN A 51 -9.98 4.71 7.17
CA ASN A 51 -11.45 4.56 7.13
C ASN A 51 -12.19 5.90 6.99
N ASN A 52 -11.68 6.96 7.60
CA ASN A 52 -12.29 8.28 7.56
C ASN A 52 -11.23 9.38 7.58
N THR A 53 -11.49 10.45 6.85
CA THR A 53 -10.65 11.63 6.78
C THR A 53 -10.94 12.54 7.98
N ASP A 54 -10.42 12.19 9.15
CA ASP A 54 -10.47 13.10 10.30
C ASP A 54 -9.19 13.02 11.16
N ASP A 55 -8.70 14.20 11.57
CA ASP A 55 -7.60 14.45 12.51
C ASP A 55 -6.19 13.91 12.23
N LEU A 56 -5.84 13.59 10.97
CA LEU A 56 -4.44 13.32 10.61
C LEU A 56 -3.60 14.60 10.54
N ARG A 57 -2.50 14.62 11.30
CA ARG A 57 -1.53 15.71 11.31
C ARG A 57 -0.30 15.36 10.50
N TYR A 58 0.28 16.39 9.90
CA TYR A 58 1.50 16.31 9.13
C TYR A 58 2.70 16.84 9.92
N ASP A 59 2.88 16.36 11.14
CA ASP A 59 3.96 16.76 12.05
C ASP A 59 4.82 15.57 12.52
N GLY A 60 4.65 14.40 11.92
CA GLY A 60 5.35 13.18 12.29
C GLY A 60 4.59 12.29 13.27
N SER A 61 3.46 12.74 13.80
CA SER A 61 2.63 11.95 14.71
C SER A 61 1.15 12.03 14.34
N SER A 62 0.45 10.89 14.26
CA SER A 62 -1.01 10.91 14.21
C SER A 62 -1.61 10.74 15.60
N THR A 63 -2.63 11.54 15.87
CA THR A 63 -3.59 11.39 16.97
C THR A 63 -4.99 11.06 16.46
N ALA A 64 -5.14 10.66 15.19
CA ALA A 64 -6.45 10.35 14.63
C ALA A 64 -7.10 9.16 15.34
N ASP A 65 -8.40 9.25 15.55
CA ASP A 65 -9.25 8.18 16.13
C ASP A 65 -9.52 7.04 15.13
N ASN A 66 -8.85 7.06 13.99
CA ASN A 66 -9.15 6.30 12.79
C ASN A 66 -7.97 5.42 12.39
N TYR A 67 -8.26 4.18 12.02
CA TYR A 67 -7.23 3.23 11.63
C TYR A 67 -6.83 3.34 10.16
N ALA A 68 -5.55 3.04 9.91
CA ALA A 68 -5.03 2.82 8.57
C ALA A 68 -4.97 1.33 8.22
N TYR A 69 -5.16 1.00 6.95
CA TYR A 69 -5.10 -0.35 6.43
C TYR A 69 -4.84 -0.38 4.91
N PRO A 70 -4.39 -1.51 4.34
CA PRO A 70 -4.32 -1.70 2.89
C PRO A 70 -5.72 -1.62 2.24
N LEU A 71 -5.80 -1.21 0.97
CA LEU A 71 -7.08 -0.94 0.29
C LEU A 71 -8.10 -2.08 0.38
N GLU A 72 -7.67 -3.33 0.53
CA GLU A 72 -8.58 -4.46 0.63
C GLU A 72 -9.51 -4.47 1.83
N TYR A 73 -9.14 -3.78 2.90
CA TYR A 73 -9.96 -3.61 4.08
C TYR A 73 -10.87 -2.38 3.97
N LEU A 74 -10.72 -1.58 2.90
CA LEU A 74 -11.57 -0.43 2.64
C LEU A 74 -12.94 -0.88 2.14
N ARG A 75 -13.99 -0.49 2.86
CA ARG A 75 -15.37 -0.63 2.40
C ARG A 75 -15.90 0.74 1.99
N ALA A 76 -15.88 1.03 0.69
CA ALA A 76 -16.62 2.15 0.12
C ALA A 76 -18.11 1.78 0.02
N SER A 77 -19.01 2.65 0.48
CA SER A 77 -20.43 2.33 0.56
C SER A 77 -21.12 2.45 -0.81
N GLY A 78 -21.50 1.31 -1.41
CA GLY A 78 -22.68 1.14 -2.27
C GLY A 78 -22.87 2.02 -3.51
N ALA A 79 -21.86 2.79 -3.94
CA ALA A 79 -21.97 3.70 -5.06
C ALA A 79 -21.34 3.13 -6.35
N SER A 80 -21.43 3.89 -7.45
CA SER A 80 -20.77 3.53 -8.72
C SER A 80 -19.26 3.31 -8.52
N LEU A 81 -18.63 2.53 -9.42
CA LEU A 81 -17.19 2.28 -9.38
C LEU A 81 -16.36 3.57 -9.29
N GLU A 82 -16.78 4.60 -10.01
CA GLU A 82 -16.10 5.89 -10.03
C GLU A 82 -16.14 6.60 -8.66
N LEU A 83 -17.28 6.56 -7.98
CA LEU A 83 -17.41 7.10 -6.63
C LEU A 83 -16.52 6.34 -5.64
N ASN A 84 -16.45 5.01 -5.75
CA ASN A 84 -15.56 4.21 -4.89
C ASN A 84 -14.08 4.56 -5.10
N LYS A 85 -13.67 4.84 -6.34
CA LYS A 85 -12.28 5.27 -6.62
C LYS A 85 -11.97 6.63 -6.02
N ARG A 86 -12.90 7.58 -6.12
CA ARG A 86 -12.78 8.91 -5.51
C ARG A 86 -12.70 8.84 -3.99
N GLU A 87 -13.58 8.04 -3.37
CA GLU A 87 -13.59 7.79 -1.92
C GLU A 87 -12.31 7.10 -1.46
N ALA A 88 -11.81 6.11 -2.22
CA ALA A 88 -10.53 5.49 -1.93
C ALA A 88 -9.37 6.50 -2.04
N LYS A 89 -9.35 7.34 -3.09
CA LYS A 89 -8.32 8.37 -3.24
C LYS A 89 -8.35 9.39 -2.11
N SER A 90 -9.52 9.83 -1.64
CA SER A 90 -9.61 10.77 -0.53
C SER A 90 -9.13 10.17 0.79
N ARG A 91 -9.05 8.84 0.88
CA ARG A 91 -8.58 8.10 2.04
C ARG A 91 -7.12 7.66 1.94
N PHE A 92 -6.46 7.88 0.80
CA PHE A 92 -5.09 7.42 0.57
C PHE A 92 -4.08 8.28 1.35
N ILE A 93 -3.38 7.67 2.31
CA ILE A 93 -2.45 8.39 3.19
C ILE A 93 -0.97 8.26 2.81
N GLY A 94 -0.59 7.25 2.03
CA GLY A 94 0.79 7.05 1.59
C GLY A 94 1.21 5.60 1.52
N VAL A 95 2.52 5.37 1.63
CA VAL A 95 3.17 4.05 1.53
C VAL A 95 3.71 3.64 2.89
N ALA A 96 3.41 2.43 3.35
CA ALA A 96 3.97 1.89 4.58
C ALA A 96 5.50 1.78 4.50
N THR A 97 6.20 2.31 5.50
CA THR A 97 7.66 2.13 5.64
C THR A 97 8.04 1.14 6.73
N ASP A 98 7.05 0.75 7.55
CA ASP A 98 7.18 -0.25 8.59
C ASP A 98 6.16 -1.36 8.33
N CYS A 99 6.44 -2.56 8.81
CA CYS A 99 5.56 -3.72 8.70
C CYS A 99 4.88 -4.07 10.03
N LYS A 100 3.78 -4.80 9.94
CA LYS A 100 3.02 -5.35 11.06
C LYS A 100 2.39 -6.67 10.62
N ASN A 101 2.61 -7.73 11.38
CA ASN A 101 1.89 -9.00 11.16
C ASN A 101 0.51 -8.92 11.84
N GLY A 102 -0.54 -9.29 11.11
CA GLY A 102 -1.91 -9.35 11.62
C GLY A 102 -2.25 -10.64 12.36
N ILE A 103 -1.39 -11.66 12.25
CA ILE A 103 -1.56 -12.99 12.89
C ILE A 103 -0.90 -13.03 14.27
N ASP A 104 0.03 -12.11 14.55
CA ASP A 104 0.57 -11.95 15.88
C ASP A 104 -0.59 -11.51 16.78
N ASN A 105 -1.04 -12.41 17.66
CA ASN A 105 -2.09 -12.19 18.67
C ASN A 105 -1.70 -11.13 19.73
N ASP A 106 -0.78 -10.22 19.39
CA ASP A 106 -0.58 -9.01 20.13
C ASP A 106 -1.94 -8.29 20.10
N SER A 107 -2.65 -8.34 21.22
CA SER A 107 -4.02 -7.82 21.38
C SER A 107 -4.12 -6.32 21.16
N ASN A 108 -3.00 -5.68 20.85
CA ASN A 108 -2.85 -4.25 20.79
C ASN A 108 -2.74 -3.80 19.34
N GLU A 109 -3.51 -2.76 19.06
CA GLU A 109 -3.24 -1.82 18.00
C GLU A 109 -1.76 -1.39 17.98
N ARG A 110 -1.18 -1.25 16.79
CA ARG A 110 0.23 -0.84 16.65
C ARG A 110 0.35 0.37 15.76
N LYS A 111 1.21 1.31 16.17
CA LYS A 111 1.62 2.44 15.33
C LYS A 111 2.67 1.97 14.31
N ILE A 112 2.45 2.30 13.04
CA ILE A 112 3.42 2.11 11.96
C ILE A 112 3.71 3.45 11.28
N SER A 113 4.87 3.59 10.68
CA SER A 113 5.24 4.77 9.89
C SER A 113 4.78 4.66 8.44
N ILE A 114 4.21 5.74 7.93
CA ILE A 114 3.75 5.90 6.55
C ILE A 114 4.51 7.06 5.92
N ALA A 115 5.14 6.81 4.78
CA ALA A 115 5.69 7.85 3.93
C ALA A 115 4.57 8.46 3.07
N ILE A 116 4.31 9.75 3.25
CA ILE A 116 3.18 10.40 2.57
C ILE A 116 3.57 11.04 1.22
N SER A 117 4.87 11.10 0.93
CA SER A 117 5.43 11.67 -0.29
C SER A 117 6.76 11.02 -0.63
N GLY A 118 7.06 10.88 -1.91
CA GLY A 118 8.36 10.41 -2.40
C GLY A 118 8.25 9.54 -3.64
N LYS A 119 9.40 9.05 -4.09
CA LYS A 119 9.48 8.08 -5.18
C LYS A 119 9.72 6.68 -4.63
N PHE A 120 8.93 5.71 -5.09
CA PHE A 120 8.94 4.34 -4.61
C PHE A 120 9.00 3.35 -5.76
N ASN A 121 9.74 2.25 -5.60
CA ASN A 121 9.85 1.19 -6.58
C ASN A 121 8.88 0.04 -6.27
N PHE A 122 7.81 -0.09 -7.05
CA PHE A 122 6.77 -1.10 -6.86
C PHE A 122 6.96 -2.29 -7.80
N ASP A 123 6.74 -3.50 -7.29
CA ASP A 123 6.69 -4.70 -8.13
C ASP A 123 5.43 -4.70 -8.98
N LEU A 124 5.62 -4.84 -10.29
CA LEU A 124 4.55 -4.97 -11.27
C LEU A 124 4.19 -6.43 -11.46
N LYS A 125 2.92 -6.70 -11.79
CA LYS A 125 2.58 -7.98 -12.40
C LYS A 125 3.39 -8.17 -13.70
N PRO A 126 3.73 -9.40 -14.11
CA PRO A 126 4.61 -9.62 -15.25
C PRO A 126 4.13 -8.98 -16.56
N ALA A 127 5.12 -8.65 -17.41
CA ALA A 127 4.93 -8.18 -18.79
C ALA A 127 4.10 -6.88 -18.93
N LYS A 128 4.25 -5.94 -17.98
CA LYS A 128 3.61 -4.62 -18.08
C LYS A 128 4.54 -3.62 -18.76
N THR A 129 3.96 -2.76 -19.58
CA THR A 129 4.65 -1.57 -20.11
C THR A 129 4.13 -0.34 -19.38
N VAL A 130 5.05 0.46 -18.86
CA VAL A 130 4.77 1.71 -18.15
C VAL A 130 5.48 2.85 -18.88
N TYR A 131 4.88 4.04 -18.84
CA TYR A 131 5.40 5.23 -19.49
C TYR A 131 5.40 6.37 -18.46
N PRO A 132 6.38 7.30 -18.52
CA PRO A 132 6.37 8.49 -17.70
C PRO A 132 5.05 9.24 -17.86
N GLY A 133 4.50 9.74 -16.75
CA GLY A 133 3.24 10.48 -16.77
C GLY A 133 1.98 9.60 -16.82
N ASN A 134 2.08 8.29 -17.05
CA ASN A 134 0.97 7.40 -16.78
C ASN A 134 0.64 7.44 -15.28
N ARG A 135 -0.65 7.36 -14.96
CA ARG A 135 -1.15 7.52 -13.60
C ARG A 135 -1.71 6.22 -13.06
N VAL A 136 -1.69 6.09 -11.73
CA VAL A 136 -2.29 4.98 -11.02
C VAL A 136 -3.36 5.50 -10.07
N ALA A 137 -4.46 4.77 -9.99
CA ALA A 137 -5.58 5.06 -9.10
C ALA A 137 -5.97 3.78 -8.33
N PRO A 138 -6.60 3.94 -7.14
CA PRO A 138 -7.26 2.83 -6.49
C PRO A 138 -8.20 2.11 -7.45
N SER A 139 -8.29 0.78 -7.34
CA SER A 139 -9.24 0.01 -8.15
C SER A 139 -10.69 0.39 -7.88
N GLY A 140 -10.99 0.83 -6.65
CA GLY A 140 -12.35 1.04 -6.15
C GLY A 140 -13.10 -0.26 -5.82
N THR A 141 -12.48 -1.43 -6.04
CA THR A 141 -13.06 -2.74 -5.71
C THR A 141 -12.01 -3.73 -5.22
N SER A 142 -12.45 -4.75 -4.49
CA SER A 142 -11.61 -5.85 -4.01
C SER A 142 -11.19 -6.85 -5.11
N SER A 143 -11.66 -6.70 -6.35
CA SER A 143 -11.54 -7.70 -7.43
C SER A 143 -10.83 -7.22 -8.71
N ALA A 144 -10.35 -5.97 -8.78
CA ALA A 144 -9.94 -5.37 -10.05
C ALA A 144 -8.53 -5.76 -10.57
N SER A 145 -8.22 -5.30 -11.79
CA SER A 145 -6.95 -5.48 -12.51
C SER A 145 -5.77 -4.85 -11.77
N ASN A 146 -5.10 -5.65 -10.93
CA ASN A 146 -3.96 -5.19 -10.16
C ASN A 146 -2.75 -4.97 -11.09
N MET A 147 -2.30 -3.72 -11.25
CA MET A 147 -1.01 -3.46 -11.91
C MET A 147 0.18 -3.93 -11.06
N PHE A 148 0.07 -3.78 -9.74
CA PHE A 148 1.02 -4.26 -8.75
C PHE A 148 0.45 -5.50 -8.05
N ASN A 149 1.12 -6.02 -7.01
CA ASN A 149 0.46 -6.92 -6.06
C ASN A 149 -0.42 -6.16 -5.06
N GLN A 150 -1.10 -5.10 -5.53
CA GLN A 150 -1.94 -4.21 -4.75
C GLN A 150 -3.13 -3.79 -5.60
N LYS A 151 -4.27 -3.46 -4.96
CA LYS A 151 -5.57 -3.21 -5.62
C LYS A 151 -5.62 -1.84 -6.30
N VAL A 152 -4.79 -1.62 -7.30
CA VAL A 152 -4.74 -0.37 -8.08
C VAL A 152 -4.67 -0.66 -9.58
N ALA A 153 -5.13 0.29 -10.38
CA ALA A 153 -5.19 0.20 -11.82
C ALA A 153 -4.60 1.45 -12.49
N LYS A 154 -4.23 1.31 -13.76
CA LYS A 154 -3.88 2.47 -14.60
C LYS A 154 -5.09 3.37 -14.76
N THR A 155 -4.88 4.69 -14.72
CA THR A 155 -5.92 5.68 -14.99
C THR A 155 -5.38 6.79 -15.90
N SER A 156 -6.28 7.48 -16.60
CA SER A 156 -6.03 8.79 -17.21
C SER A 156 -6.65 9.94 -16.40
N ASP A 157 -7.55 9.64 -15.46
CA ASP A 157 -8.23 10.63 -14.64
C ASP A 157 -7.33 11.10 -13.48
N GLY A 158 -6.91 12.36 -13.55
CA GLY A 158 -6.11 13.02 -12.52
C GLY A 158 -6.83 13.16 -11.17
N SER A 159 -8.16 13.25 -11.17
CA SER A 159 -8.94 13.50 -9.95
C SER A 159 -8.88 12.34 -8.94
N ILE A 160 -8.61 11.12 -9.43
CA ILE A 160 -8.50 9.88 -8.65
C ILE A 160 -7.07 9.32 -8.59
N THR A 161 -6.09 10.06 -9.10
CA THR A 161 -4.69 9.62 -9.14
C THR A 161 -4.07 9.66 -7.74
N ILE A 162 -3.32 8.60 -7.40
CA ILE A 162 -2.52 8.51 -6.17
C ILE A 162 -1.02 8.43 -6.44
N GLY A 163 -0.63 8.22 -7.69
CA GLY A 163 0.75 8.27 -8.11
C GLY A 163 0.95 8.29 -9.62
N THR A 164 2.16 8.67 -10.03
CA THR A 164 2.55 8.83 -11.43
C THR A 164 3.84 8.07 -11.69
N PHE A 165 3.91 7.32 -12.79
CA PHE A 165 5.13 6.62 -13.17
C PHE A 165 6.22 7.64 -13.54
N ALA A 166 7.41 7.44 -13.00
CA ALA A 166 8.56 8.32 -13.22
C ALA A 166 9.41 7.90 -14.43
N GLU A 167 9.16 6.72 -15.01
CA GLU A 167 10.04 6.10 -16.00
C GLU A 167 9.31 5.34 -17.10
N HIS A 168 10.03 5.09 -18.20
CA HIS A 168 9.59 4.22 -19.28
C HIS A 168 10.25 2.85 -19.14
N LYS A 169 9.45 1.79 -19.01
CA LYS A 169 9.93 0.41 -19.01
C LYS A 169 8.97 -0.48 -19.79
N VAL A 170 9.53 -1.40 -20.59
CA VAL A 170 8.81 -2.40 -21.38
C VAL A 170 9.04 -3.77 -20.76
N HIS A 171 7.99 -4.60 -20.65
CA HIS A 171 8.04 -5.90 -19.96
C HIS A 171 8.59 -5.82 -18.53
N ALA A 172 8.25 -4.74 -17.83
CA ALA A 172 8.77 -4.42 -16.53
C ALA A 172 8.23 -5.37 -15.45
N LEU A 173 9.10 -5.75 -14.51
CA LEU A 173 8.75 -6.45 -13.26
C LEU A 173 8.67 -5.50 -12.07
N ASN A 174 9.17 -4.27 -12.23
CA ASN A 174 9.07 -3.21 -11.25
C ASN A 174 8.99 -1.85 -11.94
N ALA A 175 8.51 -0.85 -11.21
CA ALA A 175 8.50 0.52 -11.69
C ALA A 175 8.54 1.54 -10.56
N GLU A 176 9.22 2.65 -10.85
CA GLU A 176 9.25 3.85 -10.04
C GLU A 176 7.95 4.63 -10.17
N LEU A 177 7.31 4.84 -9.02
CA LEU A 177 6.10 5.60 -8.86
C LEU A 177 6.35 6.77 -7.91
N GLU A 178 6.09 7.98 -8.39
CA GLU A 178 5.99 9.15 -7.53
C GLU A 178 4.62 9.14 -6.84
N ILE A 179 4.61 9.05 -5.52
CA ILE A 179 3.43 9.04 -4.67
C ILE A 179 3.30 10.38 -3.96
N ARG A 180 2.08 10.92 -3.91
CA ARG A 180 1.71 12.00 -2.99
C ARG A 180 0.35 11.74 -2.38
N SER A 181 0.33 11.76 -1.05
CA SER A 181 -0.86 11.68 -0.21
C SER A 181 -1.69 12.96 -0.28
N PHE A 182 -2.97 12.89 0.07
CA PHE A 182 -3.80 14.09 0.27
C PHE A 182 -3.28 14.99 1.40
N LEU A 183 -2.42 14.46 2.27
CA LEU A 183 -1.79 15.20 3.38
C LEU A 183 -0.59 16.05 2.96
N ASP A 184 -0.01 15.86 1.76
CA ASP A 184 1.07 16.74 1.28
C ASP A 184 0.46 18.00 0.65
N SER A 185 0.57 19.12 1.36
CA SER A 185 -0.01 20.41 0.97
C SER A 185 0.69 21.10 -0.22
N ARG A 186 1.76 20.52 -0.78
CA ARG A 186 2.59 21.14 -1.83
C ARG A 186 2.03 21.06 -3.27
N GLY A 187 0.70 20.96 -3.43
CA GLY A 187 0.00 21.06 -4.71
C GLY A 187 -0.45 19.72 -5.31
N ILE A 188 -1.51 19.79 -6.11
CA ILE A 188 -2.23 18.66 -6.74
C ILE A 188 -1.32 17.97 -7.78
N LEU A 189 -1.30 16.63 -7.80
CA LEU A 189 -0.69 15.79 -8.85
C LEU A 189 -1.44 15.85 -10.20
#